data_AF-A0A2G9ZXQ0-F1
#
_entry.id   AF-A0A2G9ZXQ0-F1
#
_cell.length_a   1.000
_cell.length_b   1.000
_cell.length_c   1.000
_cell.angle_alpha   90.00
_cell.angle_beta   90.00
_cell.angle_gamma   90.00
#
_symmetry.space_group_name_H-M   'P 1'
#
loop_
_entity.id
_entity.type
_entity.pdbx_description
1 polymer ?
#
loop_
_entity_poly.entity_id
_entity_poly.type
_entity_poly.pdbx_seq_one_letter_code
_entity_poly.pdbx_strand_id
1 'polypeptide(L)'
;MPEDTMKKLNFEVPAKQADPGHRQTTLLTGLLILILLGVGADIWISLNPKGTKIPGYDGVAADSEQLKKIALKLEKSGLSISSASAWKEYMVRAGLDDKEAALIWYRIGKLYQDNDDYEQALDGYYRSESIYTIDSIAPEIALRIQECLESMGKFSAMRHELADRVTMQPVSPNDTLVAEIGTRKINASELDRRMEDTIERQMRMMAPYLPEKERHQQKETLLKEFTTPAKRMMFLNQYIGEEILYRMARETKLTEDPKIQDLLKDQERSLLASMALEKEYSDQIKITQSDLETYYAANKKAFMKEDKEQAFEDVKNDVYKALRSQKENDIRQQLLTRLKDEYDVVIHQSAFDTPPPQAETQARSTQTGNIK
;
A
#
# COMPACT_ATOMS: atom_id res chain seq x y z
N MET A 1 -18.55 17.72 87.17
CA MET A 1 -19.61 18.47 87.89
C MET A 1 -18.91 19.41 88.86
N PRO A 2 -19.43 20.62 89.18
CA PRO A 2 -20.65 21.29 88.67
C PRO A 2 -20.30 22.60 87.88
N GLU A 3 -21.18 23.43 87.28
CA GLU A 3 -22.59 23.32 86.86
C GLU A 3 -22.96 24.34 85.74
N ASP A 4 -24.13 24.12 85.13
CA ASP A 4 -25.19 25.06 84.67
C ASP A 4 -24.88 26.51 84.20
N THR A 5 -25.40 26.86 83.02
CA THR A 5 -25.97 28.20 82.76
C THR A 5 -27.02 28.14 81.64
N MET A 6 -28.29 28.01 82.02
CA MET A 6 -29.45 28.13 81.13
C MET A 6 -29.39 29.31 80.14
N LYS A 7 -29.55 29.03 78.84
CA LYS A 7 -30.04 30.02 77.86
C LYS A 7 -31.56 29.88 77.70
N LYS A 8 -32.26 30.97 77.96
CA LYS A 8 -33.73 31.07 77.89
C LYS A 8 -34.22 30.84 76.45
N LEU A 9 -35.21 29.96 76.29
CA LEU A 9 -36.00 29.86 75.06
C LEU A 9 -36.93 31.07 74.95
N ASN A 10 -36.94 31.73 73.80
CA ASN A 10 -37.88 32.82 73.50
C ASN A 10 -39.09 32.25 72.73
N PHE A 11 -40.31 32.51 73.22
CA PHE A 11 -41.56 31.96 72.69
C PHE A 11 -42.41 33.06 72.03
N GLU A 12 -41.84 33.74 71.03
CA GLU A 12 -42.59 34.68 70.19
C GLU A 12 -42.97 34.00 68.87
N VAL A 13 -44.26 34.00 68.55
CA VAL A 13 -44.83 33.43 67.32
C VAL A 13 -45.19 34.59 66.36
N PRO A 14 -44.50 34.75 65.22
CA PRO A 14 -44.92 35.68 64.18
C PRO A 14 -46.10 35.13 63.37
N ALA A 15 -47.02 36.01 63.01
CA ALA A 15 -48.32 35.71 62.44
C ALA A 15 -48.35 34.77 61.21
N LYS A 16 -49.43 33.96 61.16
CA LYS A 16 -49.85 33.17 59.99
C LYS A 16 -50.10 34.07 58.78
N GLN A 17 -49.20 34.02 57.80
CA GLN A 17 -49.42 34.67 56.49
C GLN A 17 -50.50 33.92 55.70
N ALA A 18 -51.24 34.66 54.86
CA ALA A 18 -52.38 34.12 54.12
C ALA A 18 -51.96 33.16 53.00
N ASP A 19 -52.69 32.05 52.89
CA ASP A 19 -52.41 30.94 51.98
C ASP A 19 -52.89 31.28 50.54
N PRO A 20 -52.03 31.30 49.51
CA PRO A 20 -52.40 31.58 48.13
C PRO A 20 -53.04 30.37 47.41
N GLY A 21 -53.89 29.62 48.12
CA GLY A 21 -54.53 28.35 47.72
C GLY A 21 -55.53 28.40 46.56
N HIS A 22 -55.42 29.40 45.67
CA HIS A 22 -56.27 29.53 44.47
C HIS A 22 -55.48 29.70 43.15
N ARG A 23 -54.15 29.88 43.21
CA ARG A 23 -53.29 29.94 42.00
C ARG A 23 -52.60 28.61 41.66
N GLN A 24 -52.35 27.74 42.65
CA GLN A 24 -51.78 26.41 42.36
C GLN A 24 -52.81 25.41 41.83
N THR A 25 -54.06 25.47 42.29
CA THR A 25 -55.14 24.58 41.82
C THR A 25 -55.52 24.82 40.36
N THR A 26 -55.47 26.07 39.90
CA THR A 26 -55.71 26.45 38.49
C THR A 26 -54.55 26.06 37.56
N LEU A 27 -53.30 26.13 38.04
CA LEU A 27 -52.14 25.62 37.30
C LEU A 27 -52.12 24.09 37.20
N LEU A 28 -52.45 23.37 38.29
CA LEU A 28 -52.54 21.91 38.29
C LEU A 28 -53.68 21.37 37.41
N THR A 29 -54.84 22.02 37.40
CA THR A 29 -55.93 21.64 36.49
C THR A 29 -55.60 21.98 35.03
N GLY A 30 -54.97 23.12 34.76
CA GLY A 30 -54.45 23.43 33.41
C GLY A 30 -53.45 22.41 32.90
N LEU A 31 -52.51 21.97 33.76
CA LEU A 31 -51.52 20.94 33.43
C LEU A 31 -52.19 19.57 33.17
N LEU A 32 -53.15 19.16 34.01
CA LEU A 32 -53.89 17.91 33.83
C LEU A 32 -54.72 17.90 32.54
N ILE A 33 -55.34 19.02 32.17
CA ILE A 33 -56.07 19.15 30.90
C ILE A 33 -55.10 19.08 29.71
N LEU A 34 -53.92 19.72 29.78
CA LEU A 34 -52.89 19.61 28.76
C LEU A 34 -52.37 18.16 28.60
N ILE A 35 -52.16 17.45 29.70
CA ILE A 35 -51.73 16.04 29.67
C ILE A 35 -52.83 15.14 29.09
N LEU A 36 -54.09 15.34 29.47
CA LEU A 36 -55.22 14.60 28.90
C LEU A 36 -55.45 14.90 27.41
N LEU A 37 -55.21 16.14 26.97
CA LEU A 37 -55.23 16.50 25.54
C LEU A 37 -54.05 15.86 24.77
N GLY A 38 -52.86 15.81 25.37
CA GLY A 38 -51.69 15.12 24.78
C GLY A 38 -51.92 13.62 24.62
N VAL A 39 -52.36 12.94 25.68
CA VAL A 39 -52.68 11.51 25.65
C VAL A 39 -53.87 11.22 24.72
N GLY A 40 -54.88 12.10 24.69
CA GLY A 40 -55.99 12.00 23.74
C GLY A 40 -55.55 12.15 22.28
N ALA A 41 -54.58 13.02 21.99
CA ALA A 41 -54.00 13.16 20.65
C ALA A 41 -53.19 11.92 20.24
N ASP A 42 -52.32 11.39 21.11
CA ASP A 42 -51.56 10.15 20.84
C ASP A 42 -52.48 8.94 20.59
N ILE A 43 -53.54 8.78 21.40
CA ILE A 43 -54.52 7.71 21.22
C ILE A 43 -55.34 7.91 19.93
N TRP A 44 -55.66 9.14 19.55
CA TRP A 44 -56.36 9.41 18.28
C TRP A 44 -55.48 9.18 17.04
N ILE A 45 -54.18 9.49 17.13
CA ILE A 45 -53.18 9.18 16.09
C ILE A 45 -52.99 7.66 15.97
N SER A 46 -52.94 6.95 17.09
CA SER A 46 -52.80 5.48 17.14
C SER A 46 -54.03 4.73 16.58
N LEU A 47 -55.24 5.18 16.90
CA LEU A 47 -56.49 4.47 16.55
C LEU A 47 -57.10 4.84 15.18
N ASN A 48 -56.54 5.82 14.46
CA ASN A 48 -57.12 6.31 13.20
C ASN A 48 -56.08 6.31 12.06
N PRO A 49 -55.68 5.13 11.53
CA PRO A 49 -54.69 4.99 10.46
C PRO A 49 -55.25 5.41 9.09
N LYS A 50 -55.68 6.67 8.96
CA LYS A 50 -55.88 7.30 7.66
C LYS A 50 -54.52 7.62 7.08
N GLY A 51 -54.00 6.66 6.32
CA GLY A 51 -52.61 6.60 5.85
C GLY A 51 -52.06 7.93 5.34
N THR A 52 -51.35 8.64 6.22
CA THR A 52 -50.33 9.62 5.85
C THR A 52 -49.24 8.86 5.12
N LYS A 53 -49.23 8.96 3.78
CA LYS A 53 -48.09 8.51 2.98
C LYS A 53 -46.85 9.26 3.48
N ILE A 54 -45.94 8.57 4.14
CA ILE A 54 -44.65 9.12 4.54
C ILE A 54 -43.84 9.33 3.25
N PRO A 55 -43.51 10.57 2.85
CA PRO A 55 -42.58 10.79 1.74
C PRO A 55 -41.17 10.54 2.30
N GLY A 56 -40.65 9.33 2.12
CA GLY A 56 -39.36 8.97 2.73
C GLY A 56 -38.70 7.67 2.27
N TYR A 57 -39.45 6.66 1.80
CA TYR A 57 -38.82 5.39 1.43
C TYR A 57 -37.92 5.51 0.19
N ASP A 58 -38.35 6.27 -0.83
CA ASP A 58 -37.53 6.59 -2.00
C ASP A 58 -36.31 7.47 -1.65
N GLY A 59 -36.41 8.28 -0.59
CA GLY A 59 -35.36 9.21 -0.16
C GLY A 59 -34.15 8.52 0.47
N VAL A 60 -34.39 7.55 1.36
CA VAL A 60 -33.31 6.79 2.03
C VAL A 60 -32.58 5.87 1.04
N ALA A 61 -33.31 5.25 0.10
CA ALA A 61 -32.72 4.46 -0.98
C ALA A 61 -31.92 5.32 -1.98
N ALA A 62 -32.38 6.54 -2.30
CA ALA A 62 -31.64 7.47 -3.15
C ALA A 62 -30.38 8.04 -2.48
N ASP A 63 -30.40 8.21 -1.15
CA ASP A 63 -29.27 8.65 -0.32
C ASP A 63 -28.20 7.55 -0.18
N SER A 64 -28.61 6.29 0.06
CA SER A 64 -27.67 5.17 0.14
C SER A 64 -26.98 4.89 -1.22
N GLU A 65 -27.70 4.92 -2.34
CA GLU A 65 -27.08 4.80 -3.66
C GLU A 65 -26.18 6.01 -4.03
N GLN A 66 -26.36 7.18 -3.41
CA GLN A 66 -25.40 8.28 -3.51
C GLN A 66 -24.12 7.99 -2.70
N LEU A 67 -24.24 7.53 -1.45
CA LEU A 67 -23.10 7.13 -0.62
C LEU A 67 -22.25 6.05 -1.29
N LYS A 68 -22.88 5.04 -1.89
CA LYS A 68 -22.22 4.00 -2.68
C LYS A 68 -21.42 4.55 -3.86
N LYS A 69 -21.99 5.51 -4.60
CA LYS A 69 -21.31 6.20 -5.71
C LYS A 69 -20.14 7.06 -5.22
N ILE A 70 -20.27 7.70 -4.06
CA ILE A 70 -19.19 8.45 -3.42
C ILE A 70 -18.06 7.49 -3.03
N ALA A 71 -18.36 6.39 -2.33
CA ALA A 71 -17.36 5.40 -1.91
C ALA A 71 -16.59 4.80 -3.10
N LEU A 72 -17.31 4.40 -4.17
CA LEU A 72 -16.73 3.93 -5.43
C LEU A 72 -15.88 4.99 -6.16
N LYS A 73 -16.23 6.27 -6.06
CA LYS A 73 -15.44 7.36 -6.64
C LYS A 73 -14.14 7.58 -5.85
N LEU A 74 -14.22 7.62 -4.53
CA LEU A 74 -13.08 7.77 -3.64
C LEU A 74 -12.08 6.63 -3.81
N GLU A 75 -12.57 5.39 -3.92
CA GLU A 75 -11.77 4.19 -4.20
C GLU A 75 -11.03 4.28 -5.54
N LYS A 76 -11.73 4.66 -6.62
CA LYS A 76 -11.11 4.87 -7.94
C LYS A 76 -10.08 6.01 -7.97
N SER A 77 -10.12 6.91 -7.00
CA SER A 77 -9.15 7.98 -6.80
C SER A 77 -8.03 7.63 -5.81
N GLY A 78 -7.96 6.39 -5.31
CA GLY A 78 -6.95 5.96 -4.33
C GLY A 78 -7.11 6.56 -2.93
N LEU A 79 -8.27 7.16 -2.62
CA LEU A 79 -8.54 7.81 -1.33
C LEU A 79 -9.06 6.78 -0.31
N SER A 80 -8.21 5.82 0.05
CA SER A 80 -8.60 4.60 0.76
C SER A 80 -9.34 4.85 2.08
N ILE A 81 -8.80 5.69 2.98
CA ILE A 81 -9.44 6.01 4.28
C ILE A 81 -10.81 6.66 4.08
N SER A 82 -10.93 7.60 3.14
CA SER A 82 -12.19 8.29 2.83
C SER A 82 -13.21 7.33 2.22
N SER A 83 -12.77 6.44 1.32
CA SER A 83 -13.62 5.40 0.73
C SER A 83 -14.13 4.43 1.79
N ALA A 84 -13.25 3.92 2.67
CA ALA A 84 -13.63 3.03 3.77
C ALA A 84 -14.66 3.68 4.70
N SER A 85 -14.53 4.99 4.96
CA SER A 85 -15.50 5.76 5.75
C SER A 85 -16.86 5.86 5.06
N ALA A 86 -16.89 6.16 3.76
CA ALA A 86 -18.12 6.21 2.97
C ALA A 86 -18.79 4.82 2.81
N TRP A 87 -18.01 3.74 2.75
CA TRP A 87 -18.51 2.37 2.76
C TRP A 87 -19.14 1.98 4.11
N LYS A 88 -18.51 2.37 5.24
CA LYS A 88 -19.08 2.23 6.59
C LYS A 88 -20.42 2.97 6.71
N GLU A 89 -20.51 4.19 6.18
CA GLU A 89 -21.74 4.99 6.20
C GLU A 89 -22.84 4.40 5.30
N TYR A 90 -22.50 3.96 4.08
CA TYR A 90 -23.43 3.29 3.17
C TYR A 90 -24.08 2.05 3.83
N MET A 91 -23.27 1.19 4.46
CA MET A 91 -23.75 -0.02 5.12
C MET A 91 -24.80 0.28 6.21
N VAL A 92 -24.64 1.36 6.98
CA VAL A 92 -25.60 1.77 8.02
C VAL A 92 -26.94 2.23 7.43
N ARG A 93 -26.95 2.86 6.25
CA ARG A 93 -28.17 3.43 5.64
C ARG A 93 -28.87 2.51 4.63
N ALA A 94 -28.16 1.56 4.05
CA ALA A 94 -28.66 0.78 2.91
C ALA A 94 -29.55 -0.41 3.27
N GLY A 95 -29.57 -0.87 4.52
CA GLY A 95 -30.40 -2.02 4.95
C GLY A 95 -30.00 -3.33 4.27
N LEU A 96 -28.70 -3.58 4.19
CA LEU A 96 -28.08 -4.71 3.48
C LEU A 96 -28.35 -6.06 4.14
N ASP A 97 -28.28 -7.14 3.37
CA ASP A 97 -28.19 -8.49 3.92
C ASP A 97 -26.78 -8.80 4.48
N ASP A 98 -26.67 -9.86 5.28
CA ASP A 98 -25.42 -10.24 5.95
C ASP A 98 -24.27 -10.51 4.95
N LYS A 99 -24.58 -11.04 3.76
CA LYS A 99 -23.59 -11.34 2.73
C LYS A 99 -23.11 -10.06 2.03
N GLU A 100 -24.00 -9.12 1.74
CA GLU A 100 -23.64 -7.79 1.25
C GLU A 100 -22.82 -6.99 2.27
N ALA A 101 -23.21 -7.04 3.55
CA ALA A 101 -22.46 -6.43 4.64
C ALA A 101 -21.06 -7.03 4.78
N ALA A 102 -20.92 -8.36 4.72
CA ALA A 102 -19.62 -9.05 4.74
C ALA A 102 -18.73 -8.64 3.56
N LEU A 103 -19.26 -8.61 2.33
CA LEU A 103 -18.50 -8.15 1.15
C LEU A 103 -17.96 -6.73 1.31
N ILE A 104 -18.72 -5.84 1.95
CA ILE A 104 -18.30 -4.45 2.20
C ILE A 104 -17.27 -4.39 3.32
N TRP A 105 -17.37 -5.21 4.36
CA TRP A 105 -16.32 -5.31 5.39
C TRP A 105 -15.00 -5.86 4.85
N TYR A 106 -15.03 -6.86 3.98
CA TYR A 106 -13.84 -7.31 3.22
C TYR A 106 -13.26 -6.20 2.35
N ARG A 107 -14.11 -5.41 1.67
CA ARG A 107 -13.68 -4.25 0.86
C ARG A 107 -13.05 -3.14 1.72
N ILE A 108 -13.64 -2.83 2.88
CA ILE A 108 -13.11 -1.91 3.89
C ILE A 108 -11.74 -2.40 4.38
N GLY A 109 -11.61 -3.71 4.68
CA GLY A 109 -10.36 -4.34 5.08
C GLY A 109 -9.25 -4.11 4.05
N LYS A 110 -9.56 -4.32 2.76
CA LYS A 110 -8.62 -4.07 1.64
C LYS A 110 -8.21 -2.60 1.56
N LEU A 111 -9.16 -1.67 1.63
CA LEU A 111 -8.85 -0.24 1.59
C LEU A 111 -7.88 0.18 2.71
N TYR A 112 -8.05 -0.34 3.93
CA TYR A 112 -7.10 -0.07 5.02
C TYR A 112 -5.75 -0.77 4.81
N GLN A 113 -5.74 -2.01 4.30
CA GLN A 113 -4.49 -2.74 4.00
C GLN A 113 -3.68 -2.06 2.89
N ASP A 114 -4.34 -1.56 1.84
CA ASP A 114 -3.76 -0.80 0.74
C ASP A 114 -3.24 0.60 1.20
N ASN A 115 -3.48 0.97 2.45
CA ASN A 115 -3.01 2.19 3.12
C ASN A 115 -2.08 1.86 4.32
N ASP A 116 -1.58 0.62 4.41
CA ASP A 116 -0.75 0.12 5.52
C ASP A 116 -1.35 0.25 6.94
N ASP A 117 -2.66 0.50 7.05
CA ASP A 117 -3.41 0.49 8.32
C ASP A 117 -3.84 -0.95 8.64
N TYR A 118 -2.86 -1.78 8.96
CA TYR A 118 -3.05 -3.22 9.19
C TYR A 118 -3.96 -3.52 10.39
N GLU A 119 -4.16 -2.56 11.31
CA GLU A 119 -5.08 -2.73 12.44
C GLU A 119 -6.54 -2.55 12.01
N GLN A 120 -6.85 -1.49 11.26
CA GLN A 120 -8.19 -1.31 10.70
C GLN A 120 -8.51 -2.34 9.60
N ALA A 121 -7.49 -2.79 8.85
CA ALA A 121 -7.63 -3.87 7.89
C ALA A 121 -8.11 -5.17 8.56
N LEU A 122 -7.49 -5.53 9.68
CA LEU A 122 -7.80 -6.74 10.44
C LEU A 122 -9.21 -6.68 11.06
N ASP A 123 -9.65 -5.53 11.59
CA ASP A 123 -11.04 -5.32 12.03
C ASP A 123 -12.03 -5.56 10.89
N GLY A 124 -11.74 -5.04 9.68
CA GLY A 124 -12.58 -5.27 8.50
C GLY A 124 -12.67 -6.75 8.09
N TYR A 125 -11.55 -7.47 8.08
CA TYR A 125 -11.54 -8.90 7.74
C TYR A 125 -12.28 -9.77 8.77
N TYR A 126 -12.06 -9.55 10.07
CA TYR A 126 -12.77 -10.28 11.10
C TYR A 126 -14.28 -9.99 11.11
N ARG A 127 -14.69 -8.75 10.81
CA ARG A 127 -16.12 -8.42 10.63
C ARG A 127 -16.73 -9.11 9.42
N SER A 128 -16.00 -9.21 8.30
CA SER A 128 -16.45 -9.95 7.13
C SER A 128 -16.77 -11.41 7.47
N GLU A 129 -15.83 -12.12 8.11
CA GLU A 129 -16.01 -13.55 8.42
C GLU A 129 -17.05 -13.80 9.52
N SER A 130 -17.14 -12.92 10.52
CA SER A 130 -18.08 -13.09 11.64
C SER A 130 -19.53 -12.75 11.28
N ILE A 131 -19.77 -11.91 10.26
CA ILE A 131 -21.12 -11.61 9.76
C ILE A 131 -21.58 -12.73 8.81
N TYR A 132 -20.78 -13.06 7.78
CA TYR A 132 -21.14 -14.10 6.82
C TYR A 132 -19.92 -14.67 6.10
N THR A 133 -19.66 -15.97 6.29
CA THR A 133 -18.58 -16.67 5.56
C THR A 133 -18.91 -16.81 4.08
N ILE A 134 -18.07 -16.24 3.22
CA ILE A 134 -18.19 -16.33 1.76
C ILE A 134 -17.06 -17.21 1.24
N ASP A 135 -17.37 -18.48 0.93
CA ASP A 135 -16.40 -19.52 0.52
C ASP A 135 -15.43 -19.07 -0.58
N SER A 136 -15.89 -18.25 -1.53
CA SER A 136 -15.08 -17.79 -2.66
C SER A 136 -14.01 -16.75 -2.31
N ILE A 137 -14.11 -16.08 -1.14
CA ILE A 137 -13.13 -15.08 -0.68
C ILE A 137 -12.47 -15.45 0.66
N ALA A 138 -13.01 -16.40 1.42
CA ALA A 138 -12.44 -16.84 2.69
C ALA A 138 -10.94 -17.22 2.61
N PRO A 139 -10.44 -17.89 1.54
CA PRO A 139 -8.99 -18.13 1.39
C PRO A 139 -8.17 -16.84 1.20
N GLU A 140 -8.70 -15.82 0.50
CA GLU A 140 -8.02 -14.52 0.34
C GLU A 140 -8.05 -13.73 1.65
N ILE A 141 -9.17 -13.76 2.39
CA ILE A 141 -9.28 -13.15 3.72
C ILE A 141 -8.26 -13.77 4.67
N ALA A 142 -8.16 -15.10 4.73
CA ALA A 142 -7.20 -15.80 5.59
C ALA A 142 -5.74 -15.42 5.28
N LEU A 143 -5.39 -15.26 4.00
CA LEU A 143 -4.06 -14.78 3.58
C LEU A 143 -3.83 -13.33 4.03
N ARG A 144 -4.80 -12.43 3.82
CA ARG A 144 -4.68 -11.01 4.19
C ARG A 144 -4.62 -10.79 5.70
N ILE A 145 -5.32 -11.62 6.49
CA ILE A 145 -5.19 -11.65 7.96
C ILE A 145 -3.75 -11.99 8.35
N GLN A 146 -3.13 -12.99 7.71
CA GLN A 146 -1.72 -13.36 7.96
C GLN A 146 -0.78 -12.20 7.60
N GLU A 147 -0.94 -11.58 6.44
CA GLU A 147 -0.16 -10.40 5.99
C GLU A 147 -0.29 -9.23 6.98
N CYS A 148 -1.49 -8.92 7.48
CA CYS A 148 -1.70 -7.85 8.45
C CYS A 148 -1.04 -8.17 9.80
N LEU A 149 -1.17 -9.41 10.28
CA LEU A 149 -0.55 -9.85 11.54
C LEU A 149 0.98 -9.91 11.43
N GLU A 150 1.52 -10.34 10.30
CA GLU A 150 2.96 -10.27 9.99
C GLU A 150 3.46 -8.83 10.03
N SER A 151 2.73 -7.94 9.36
CA SER A 151 3.13 -6.53 9.26
C SER A 151 3.07 -5.77 10.58
N MET A 152 2.20 -6.18 11.50
CA MET A 152 2.17 -5.68 12.88
C MET A 152 3.16 -6.40 13.82
N GLY A 153 3.96 -7.37 13.34
CA GLY A 153 4.81 -8.21 14.19
C GLY A 153 4.04 -9.14 15.14
N LYS A 154 2.73 -9.33 14.94
CA LYS A 154 1.83 -10.13 15.81
C LYS A 154 1.92 -11.63 15.50
N PHE A 155 3.14 -12.18 15.41
CA PHE A 155 3.36 -13.60 15.04
C PHE A 155 2.76 -14.59 16.04
N SER A 156 2.55 -14.24 17.30
CA SER A 156 1.81 -15.07 18.26
C SER A 156 0.36 -15.25 17.85
N ALA A 157 -0.36 -14.15 17.57
CA ALA A 157 -1.74 -14.19 17.10
C ALA A 157 -1.86 -14.92 15.74
N MET A 158 -0.92 -14.67 14.82
CA MET A 158 -0.85 -15.39 13.54
C MET A 158 -0.72 -16.90 13.71
N ARG A 159 0.06 -17.39 14.70
CA ARG A 159 0.16 -18.84 14.98
C ARG A 159 -1.18 -19.43 15.44
N HIS A 160 -1.99 -18.67 16.18
CA HIS A 160 -3.33 -19.12 16.58
C HIS A 160 -4.29 -19.16 15.38
N GLU A 161 -4.38 -18.07 14.61
CA GLU A 161 -5.18 -18.02 13.36
C GLU A 161 -4.82 -19.15 12.38
N LEU A 162 -3.53 -19.44 12.22
CA LEU A 162 -3.06 -20.52 11.35
C LEU A 162 -3.47 -21.91 11.87
N ALA A 163 -3.44 -22.13 13.19
CA ALA A 163 -3.79 -23.42 13.79
C ALA A 163 -5.28 -23.76 13.59
N ASP A 164 -6.15 -22.74 13.58
CA ASP A 164 -7.58 -22.91 13.33
C ASP A 164 -7.91 -23.10 11.82
N ARG A 165 -6.95 -22.82 10.92
CA ARG A 165 -7.15 -22.72 9.46
C ARG A 165 -6.30 -23.70 8.62
N VAL A 166 -5.79 -24.80 9.21
CA VAL A 166 -4.88 -25.80 8.57
C VAL A 166 -5.52 -26.65 7.44
N THR A 167 -6.60 -26.18 6.80
CA THR A 167 -7.33 -26.87 5.72
C THR A 167 -7.16 -26.25 4.33
N MET A 168 -6.55 -25.06 4.19
CA MET A 168 -6.66 -24.26 2.95
C MET A 168 -5.38 -24.11 2.09
N GLN A 169 -4.37 -24.96 2.26
CA GLN A 169 -3.36 -25.16 1.21
C GLN A 169 -3.24 -26.65 0.87
N PRO A 170 -3.52 -27.08 -0.38
CA PRO A 170 -3.19 -28.41 -0.83
C PRO A 170 -1.67 -28.51 -0.95
N VAL A 171 -1.02 -28.89 0.15
CA VAL A 171 0.31 -29.49 0.08
C VAL A 171 0.17 -30.66 -0.87
N SER A 172 0.81 -30.58 -2.04
CA SER A 172 0.83 -31.70 -2.98
C SER A 172 1.31 -32.93 -2.20
N PRO A 173 0.64 -34.09 -2.22
CA PRO A 173 0.92 -35.17 -1.26
C PRO A 173 2.35 -35.72 -1.24
N ASN A 174 3.17 -35.33 -2.23
CA ASN A 174 4.59 -35.69 -2.38
C ASN A 174 5.55 -34.49 -2.19
N ASP A 175 5.09 -33.30 -1.79
CA ASP A 175 5.96 -32.15 -1.55
C ASP A 175 6.63 -32.26 -0.17
N THR A 176 7.96 -32.29 -0.17
CA THR A 176 8.75 -32.61 1.02
C THR A 176 8.87 -31.40 1.92
N LEU A 177 8.50 -31.56 3.20
CA LEU A 177 8.79 -30.56 4.24
C LEU A 177 10.31 -30.44 4.44
N VAL A 178 10.86 -29.21 4.33
CA VAL A 178 12.30 -28.97 4.48
C VAL A 178 12.66 -28.15 5.73
N ALA A 179 11.75 -27.33 6.25
CA ALA A 179 11.92 -26.61 7.53
C ALA A 179 10.58 -26.18 8.14
N GLU A 180 10.60 -25.82 9.43
CA GLU A 180 9.47 -25.21 10.14
C GLU A 180 9.98 -24.02 10.99
N ILE A 181 9.21 -22.93 11.05
CA ILE A 181 9.52 -21.74 11.87
C ILE A 181 8.26 -21.35 12.66
N GLY A 182 8.08 -22.00 13.81
CA GLY A 182 6.81 -21.96 14.56
C GLY A 182 5.76 -22.83 13.88
N THR A 183 4.59 -22.28 13.56
CA THR A 183 3.56 -23.00 12.78
C THR A 183 3.76 -22.89 11.27
N ARG A 184 4.63 -22.01 10.78
CA ARG A 184 4.91 -21.86 9.34
C ARG A 184 5.81 -23.00 8.87
N LYS A 185 5.29 -23.81 7.96
CA LYS A 185 6.01 -24.88 7.26
C LYS A 185 6.62 -24.33 5.98
N ILE A 186 7.83 -24.78 5.67
CA ILE A 186 8.55 -24.47 4.43
C ILE A 186 8.78 -25.79 3.71
N ASN A 187 8.22 -25.92 2.51
CA ASN A 187 8.34 -27.12 1.69
C ASN A 187 9.41 -26.96 0.60
N ALA A 188 9.78 -28.06 -0.04
CA ALA A 188 10.74 -28.08 -1.15
C ALA A 188 10.31 -27.17 -2.30
N SER A 189 9.01 -27.16 -2.65
CA SER A 189 8.46 -26.28 -3.69
C SER A 189 8.57 -24.78 -3.35
N GLU A 190 8.38 -24.39 -2.07
CA GLU A 190 8.61 -23.00 -1.63
C GLU A 190 10.10 -22.64 -1.74
N LEU A 191 10.98 -23.55 -1.30
CA LEU A 191 12.42 -23.34 -1.36
C LEU A 191 12.91 -23.15 -2.80
N ASP A 192 12.40 -23.96 -3.73
CA ASP A 192 12.70 -23.87 -5.17
C ASP A 192 12.29 -22.51 -5.74
N ARG A 193 11.04 -22.10 -5.50
CA ARG A 193 10.55 -20.76 -5.91
C ARG A 193 11.38 -19.64 -5.32
N ARG A 194 11.76 -19.70 -4.04
CA ARG A 194 12.62 -18.69 -3.40
C ARG A 194 14.03 -18.63 -3.99
N MET A 195 14.59 -19.77 -4.41
CA MET A 195 15.86 -19.82 -5.15
C MET A 195 15.71 -19.19 -6.54
N GLU A 196 14.66 -19.55 -7.29
CA GLU A 196 14.36 -18.95 -8.59
C GLU A 196 14.17 -17.43 -8.51
N ASP A 197 13.38 -16.95 -7.54
CA ASP A 197 13.18 -15.51 -7.27
C ASP A 197 14.51 -14.80 -6.99
N THR A 198 15.44 -15.46 -6.29
CA THR A 198 16.74 -14.90 -5.93
C THR A 198 17.68 -14.83 -7.14
N ILE A 199 17.71 -15.90 -7.94
CA ILE A 199 18.46 -15.94 -9.21
C ILE A 199 17.90 -14.89 -10.18
N GLU A 200 16.58 -14.72 -10.26
CA GLU A 200 15.95 -13.69 -11.09
C GLU A 200 16.34 -12.27 -10.66
N ARG A 201 16.39 -11.99 -9.35
CA ARG A 201 16.89 -10.70 -8.84
C ARG A 201 18.36 -10.47 -9.18
N GLN A 202 19.22 -11.48 -9.06
CA GLN A 202 20.63 -11.38 -9.46
C GLN A 202 20.78 -11.19 -10.98
N MET A 203 20.04 -11.97 -11.77
CA MET A 203 20.01 -11.86 -13.23
C MET A 203 19.52 -10.49 -13.70
N ARG A 204 18.55 -9.86 -13.02
CA ARG A 204 18.07 -8.51 -13.36
C ARG A 204 19.19 -7.46 -13.31
N MET A 205 20.11 -7.56 -12.35
CA MET A 205 21.25 -6.65 -12.24
C MET A 205 22.28 -6.85 -13.38
N MET A 206 22.33 -8.04 -13.97
CA MET A 206 23.26 -8.41 -15.05
C MET A 206 22.62 -8.32 -16.44
N ALA A 207 21.29 -8.39 -16.54
CA ALA A 207 20.53 -8.49 -17.78
C ALA A 207 20.78 -7.36 -18.78
N PRO A 208 20.99 -6.08 -18.37
CA PRO A 208 21.37 -5.03 -19.30
C PRO A 208 22.66 -5.35 -20.08
N TYR A 209 23.64 -5.96 -19.41
CA TYR A 209 24.99 -6.17 -19.95
C TYR A 209 25.17 -7.51 -20.70
N LEU A 210 24.10 -8.30 -20.82
CA LEU A 210 24.11 -9.63 -21.43
C LEU A 210 23.15 -9.69 -22.63
N PRO A 211 23.62 -10.15 -23.81
CA PRO A 211 22.74 -10.50 -24.94
C PRO A 211 21.65 -11.51 -24.52
N GLU A 212 20.48 -11.42 -25.15
CA GLU A 212 19.29 -12.19 -24.74
C GLU A 212 19.52 -13.70 -24.67
N LYS A 213 20.19 -14.27 -25.67
CA LYS A 213 20.56 -15.69 -25.71
C LYS A 213 21.47 -16.09 -24.54
N GLU A 214 22.41 -15.22 -24.17
CA GLU A 214 23.33 -15.44 -23.06
C GLU A 214 22.62 -15.31 -21.70
N ARG A 215 21.63 -14.41 -21.57
CA ARG A 215 20.80 -14.32 -20.35
C ARG A 215 20.12 -15.65 -20.01
N HIS A 216 19.50 -16.30 -20.99
CA HIS A 216 18.86 -17.60 -20.77
C HIS A 216 19.87 -18.68 -20.35
N GLN A 217 21.01 -18.76 -21.05
CA GLN A 217 22.08 -19.72 -20.73
C GLN A 217 22.70 -19.48 -19.34
N GLN A 218 22.89 -18.22 -18.95
CA GLN A 218 23.39 -17.85 -17.64
C GLN A 218 22.38 -18.20 -16.53
N LYS A 219 21.09 -17.91 -16.73
CA LYS A 219 20.03 -18.28 -15.79
C LYS A 219 19.95 -19.80 -15.59
N GLU A 220 20.00 -20.58 -16.67
CA GLU A 220 20.06 -22.04 -16.58
C GLU A 220 21.30 -22.55 -15.83
N THR A 221 22.46 -21.91 -16.05
CA THR A 221 23.71 -22.28 -15.38
C THR A 221 23.62 -22.04 -13.87
N LEU A 222 23.14 -20.86 -13.46
CA LEU A 222 22.88 -20.54 -12.05
C LEU A 222 21.88 -21.54 -11.43
N LEU A 223 20.75 -21.79 -12.09
CA LEU A 223 19.76 -22.77 -11.60
C LEU A 223 20.38 -24.15 -11.35
N LYS A 224 21.23 -24.63 -12.27
CA LYS A 224 21.94 -25.92 -12.13
C LYS A 224 22.86 -25.94 -10.89
N GLU A 225 23.56 -24.85 -10.56
CA GLU A 225 24.40 -24.78 -9.35
C GLU A 225 23.60 -24.92 -8.05
N PHE A 226 22.36 -24.40 -8.00
CA PHE A 226 21.48 -24.49 -6.83
C PHE A 226 20.78 -25.86 -6.69
N THR A 227 20.94 -26.80 -7.62
CA THR A 227 20.29 -28.14 -7.52
C THR A 227 20.92 -29.08 -6.49
N THR A 228 22.20 -28.90 -6.12
CA THR A 228 22.89 -29.85 -5.24
C THR A 228 22.36 -29.79 -3.79
N PRO A 229 22.17 -30.93 -3.08
CA PRO A 229 21.64 -30.94 -1.72
C PRO A 229 22.40 -30.04 -0.74
N ALA A 230 23.72 -29.93 -0.88
CA ALA A 230 24.54 -29.04 -0.07
C ALA A 230 24.26 -27.54 -0.33
N LYS A 231 24.09 -27.13 -1.59
CA LYS A 231 23.74 -25.74 -1.94
C LYS A 231 22.30 -25.40 -1.53
N ARG A 232 21.36 -26.34 -1.70
CA ARG A 232 19.97 -26.21 -1.21
C ARG A 232 19.93 -26.00 0.30
N MET A 233 20.67 -26.80 1.07
CA MET A 233 20.77 -26.65 2.54
C MET A 233 21.41 -25.32 2.94
N MET A 234 22.45 -24.88 2.22
CA MET A 234 23.08 -23.57 2.46
C MET A 234 22.11 -22.41 2.21
N PHE A 235 21.35 -22.45 1.11
CA PHE A 235 20.32 -21.46 0.80
C PHE A 235 19.17 -21.49 1.82
N LEU A 236 18.71 -22.67 2.23
CA LEU A 236 17.68 -22.85 3.26
C LEU A 236 18.11 -22.22 4.59
N ASN A 237 19.35 -22.46 5.02
CA ASN A 237 19.88 -21.85 6.25
C ASN A 237 19.98 -20.32 6.16
N GLN A 238 20.36 -19.78 5.00
CA GLN A 238 20.36 -18.33 4.77
C GLN A 238 18.94 -17.75 4.84
N TYR A 239 17.98 -18.39 4.16
CA TYR A 239 16.57 -17.97 4.15
C TYR A 239 15.94 -18.00 5.55
N ILE A 240 16.17 -19.07 6.32
CA ILE A 240 15.70 -19.18 7.71
C ILE A 240 16.33 -18.08 8.59
N GLY A 241 17.63 -17.81 8.42
CA GLY A 241 18.31 -16.74 9.16
C GLY A 241 17.74 -15.35 8.87
N GLU A 242 17.50 -15.04 7.59
CA GLU A 242 16.86 -13.79 7.14
C GLU A 242 15.44 -13.64 7.70
N GLU A 243 14.63 -14.69 7.58
CA GLU A 243 13.25 -14.74 8.10
C GLU A 243 13.20 -14.53 9.63
N ILE A 244 14.08 -15.17 10.41
CA ILE A 244 14.15 -14.98 11.87
C ILE A 244 14.49 -13.53 12.22
N LEU A 245 15.47 -12.93 11.53
CA LEU A 245 15.87 -11.54 11.75
C LEU A 245 14.78 -10.55 11.34
N TYR A 246 14.06 -10.82 10.25
CA TYR A 246 12.91 -10.03 9.82
C TYR A 246 11.77 -10.07 10.85
N ARG A 247 11.42 -11.26 11.38
CA ARG A 247 10.42 -11.38 12.44
C ARG A 247 10.81 -10.59 13.68
N MET A 248 12.05 -10.74 14.13
CA MET A 248 12.60 -9.95 15.25
C MET A 248 12.50 -8.44 14.97
N ALA A 249 12.84 -7.98 13.77
CA ALA A 249 12.72 -6.57 13.38
C ALA A 249 11.27 -6.05 13.41
N ARG A 250 10.28 -6.88 13.01
CA ARG A 250 8.85 -6.51 13.11
C ARG A 250 8.34 -6.55 14.55
N GLU A 251 8.67 -7.59 15.33
CA GLU A 251 8.30 -7.71 16.76
C GLU A 251 8.89 -6.57 17.61
N THR A 252 10.12 -6.16 17.31
CA THR A 252 10.80 -5.03 17.97
C THR A 252 10.43 -3.66 17.40
N LYS A 253 9.49 -3.60 16.43
CA LYS A 253 9.03 -2.37 15.78
C LYS A 253 10.16 -1.55 15.14
N LEU A 254 11.22 -2.20 14.65
CA LEU A 254 12.34 -1.54 13.96
C LEU A 254 11.86 -0.74 12.73
N THR A 255 10.78 -1.19 12.08
CA THR A 255 10.13 -0.47 10.98
C THR A 255 9.40 0.81 11.40
N GLU A 256 9.25 1.09 12.69
CA GLU A 256 8.68 2.34 13.22
C GLU A 256 9.76 3.39 13.55
N ASP A 257 11.06 3.04 13.47
CA ASP A 257 12.16 4.02 13.62
C ASP A 257 12.11 5.03 12.47
N PRO A 258 12.04 6.35 12.73
CA PRO A 258 12.02 7.39 11.70
C PRO A 258 13.17 7.28 10.69
N LYS A 259 14.37 6.87 11.10
CA LYS A 259 15.52 6.70 10.20
C LYS A 259 15.33 5.53 9.24
N ILE A 260 14.69 4.45 9.70
CA ILE A 260 14.36 3.30 8.86
C ILE A 260 13.24 3.68 7.89
N GLN A 261 12.22 4.42 8.35
CA GLN A 261 11.17 4.97 7.52
C GLN A 261 11.69 5.89 6.41
N ASP A 262 12.61 6.80 6.72
CA ASP A 262 13.19 7.70 5.72
C ASP A 262 14.11 6.95 4.74
N LEU A 263 14.91 5.98 5.23
CA LEU A 263 15.71 5.09 4.37
C LEU A 263 14.83 4.26 3.42
N LEU A 264 13.68 3.76 3.88
CA LEU A 264 12.74 3.01 3.04
C LEU A 264 12.14 3.90 1.93
N LYS A 265 11.75 5.14 2.23
CA LYS A 265 11.25 6.10 1.23
C LYS A 265 12.31 6.49 0.20
N ASP A 266 13.54 6.75 0.63
CA ASP A 266 14.65 7.06 -0.28
C ASP A 266 15.00 5.86 -1.17
N GLN A 267 14.95 4.65 -0.61
CA GLN A 267 15.17 3.40 -1.34
C GLN A 267 14.03 3.11 -2.33
N GLU A 268 12.77 3.35 -1.96
CA GLU A 268 11.60 3.27 -2.83
C GLU A 268 11.73 4.25 -3.99
N ARG A 269 11.96 5.53 -3.72
CA ARG A 269 12.14 6.57 -4.74
C ARG A 269 13.25 6.21 -5.73
N SER A 270 14.38 5.73 -5.23
CA SER A 270 15.53 5.34 -6.04
C SER A 270 15.24 4.08 -6.88
N LEU A 271 14.53 3.10 -6.31
CA LEU A 271 14.11 1.89 -7.00
C LEU A 271 13.10 2.20 -8.12
N LEU A 272 12.05 2.98 -7.82
CA LEU A 272 11.03 3.38 -8.79
C LEU A 272 11.61 4.19 -9.94
N ALA A 273 12.51 5.15 -9.66
CA ALA A 273 13.21 5.89 -10.70
C ALA A 273 14.06 4.98 -11.60
N SER A 274 14.76 4.01 -11.01
CA SER A 274 15.55 3.02 -11.75
C SER A 274 14.68 2.08 -12.60
N MET A 275 13.55 1.61 -12.05
CA MET A 275 12.60 0.75 -12.76
C MET A 275 11.87 1.47 -13.89
N ALA A 276 11.53 2.74 -13.72
CA ALA A 276 10.95 3.56 -14.78
C ALA A 276 11.93 3.73 -15.96
N LEU A 277 13.20 3.97 -15.66
CA LEU A 277 14.25 4.12 -16.67
C LEU A 277 14.57 2.78 -17.38
N GLU A 278 14.67 1.66 -16.65
CA GLU A 278 14.91 0.33 -17.25
C GLU A 278 13.72 -0.13 -18.11
N LYS A 279 12.49 0.29 -17.78
CA LYS A 279 11.32 0.04 -18.64
C LYS A 279 11.47 0.76 -19.99
N GLU A 280 11.80 2.05 -19.98
CA GLU A 280 12.06 2.84 -21.20
C GLU A 280 13.21 2.24 -22.02
N TYR A 281 14.28 1.75 -21.37
CA TYR A 281 15.35 1.02 -22.04
C TYR A 281 14.88 -0.31 -22.63
N SER A 282 14.08 -1.10 -21.91
CA SER A 282 13.58 -2.41 -22.38
C SER A 282 12.65 -2.29 -23.59
N ASP A 283 11.82 -1.25 -23.62
CA ASP A 283 10.88 -1.01 -24.72
C ASP A 283 11.60 -0.53 -26.00
N GLN A 284 12.66 0.29 -25.85
CA GLN A 284 13.33 1.00 -26.94
C GLN A 284 14.68 0.39 -27.41
N ILE A 285 15.46 -0.24 -26.52
CA ILE A 285 16.81 -0.76 -26.84
C ILE A 285 16.74 -2.19 -27.37
N LYS A 286 16.70 -2.30 -28.70
CA LYS A 286 16.86 -3.56 -29.42
C LYS A 286 18.14 -3.48 -30.25
N ILE A 287 19.15 -4.28 -29.86
CA ILE A 287 20.46 -4.32 -30.51
C ILE A 287 20.57 -5.61 -31.31
N THR A 288 20.74 -5.50 -32.61
CA THR A 288 20.95 -6.63 -33.52
C THR A 288 22.45 -6.86 -33.78
N GLN A 289 22.80 -8.01 -34.35
CA GLN A 289 24.14 -8.29 -34.85
C GLN A 289 24.65 -7.21 -35.83
N SER A 290 23.77 -6.72 -36.73
CA SER A 290 24.12 -5.70 -37.72
C SER A 290 24.42 -4.33 -37.09
N ASP A 291 23.74 -3.99 -35.98
CA ASP A 291 24.04 -2.76 -35.24
C ASP A 291 25.44 -2.84 -34.62
N LEU A 292 25.83 -4.00 -34.08
CA LEU A 292 27.15 -4.21 -33.49
C LEU A 292 28.27 -4.12 -34.53
N GLU A 293 28.11 -4.76 -35.69
CA GLU A 293 29.08 -4.70 -36.79
C GLU A 293 29.25 -3.27 -37.32
N THR A 294 28.13 -2.55 -37.49
CA THR A 294 28.12 -1.15 -37.92
C THR A 294 28.80 -0.25 -36.89
N TYR A 295 28.47 -0.42 -35.61
CA TYR A 295 29.07 0.36 -34.52
C TYR A 295 30.56 0.10 -34.37
N TYR A 296 31.00 -1.16 -34.47
CA TYR A 296 32.41 -1.53 -34.47
C TYR A 296 33.15 -0.89 -35.64
N ALA A 297 32.63 -1.00 -36.86
CA ALA A 297 33.26 -0.44 -38.06
C ALA A 297 33.43 1.08 -37.97
N ALA A 298 32.48 1.79 -37.36
CA ALA A 298 32.57 3.24 -37.11
C ALA A 298 33.54 3.62 -35.97
N ASN A 299 33.70 2.76 -34.95
CA ASN A 299 34.40 3.08 -33.70
C ASN A 299 35.67 2.25 -33.44
N LYS A 300 36.23 1.58 -34.46
CA LYS A 300 37.38 0.64 -34.33
C LYS A 300 38.50 1.08 -33.38
N LYS A 301 38.86 2.36 -33.39
CA LYS A 301 39.92 2.94 -32.54
C LYS A 301 39.66 2.74 -31.03
N ALA A 302 38.40 2.72 -30.59
CA ALA A 302 38.02 2.52 -29.20
C ALA A 302 38.22 1.07 -28.70
N PHE A 303 38.47 0.13 -29.62
CA PHE A 303 38.58 -1.31 -29.33
C PHE A 303 39.98 -1.89 -29.64
N MET A 304 40.96 -1.04 -29.94
CA MET A 304 42.34 -1.46 -30.14
C MET A 304 42.99 -1.90 -28.83
N LYS A 305 43.86 -2.91 -28.88
CA LYS A 305 44.71 -3.33 -27.75
C LYS A 305 46.17 -3.30 -28.22
N GLU A 306 47.05 -2.66 -27.44
CA GLU A 306 48.47 -2.46 -27.81
C GLU A 306 48.66 -1.85 -29.21
N ASP A 307 47.85 -0.83 -29.55
CA ASP A 307 47.79 -0.19 -30.88
C ASP A 307 47.49 -1.14 -32.06
N LYS A 308 46.97 -2.36 -31.80
CA LYS A 308 46.55 -3.34 -32.81
C LYS A 308 45.03 -3.42 -32.87
N GLU A 309 44.50 -3.38 -34.10
CA GLU A 309 43.10 -3.71 -34.39
C GLU A 309 42.79 -5.14 -33.94
N GLN A 310 41.65 -5.33 -33.27
CA GLN A 310 41.18 -6.65 -32.82
C GLN A 310 40.20 -7.24 -33.85
N ALA A 311 39.93 -8.55 -33.82
CA ALA A 311 38.81 -9.08 -34.60
C ALA A 311 37.49 -8.73 -33.91
N PHE A 312 36.44 -8.45 -34.69
CA PHE A 312 35.12 -8.05 -34.14
C PHE A 312 34.59 -9.07 -33.11
N GLU A 313 34.70 -10.38 -33.38
CA GLU A 313 34.23 -11.42 -32.47
C GLU A 313 34.99 -11.43 -31.12
N ASP A 314 36.28 -11.03 -31.10
CA ASP A 314 37.09 -10.96 -29.86
C ASP A 314 36.67 -9.81 -28.93
N VAL A 315 36.05 -8.76 -29.47
CA VAL A 315 35.61 -7.56 -28.74
C VAL A 315 34.10 -7.38 -28.72
N LYS A 316 33.33 -8.31 -29.28
CA LYS A 316 31.88 -8.24 -29.50
C LYS A 316 31.08 -7.83 -28.26
N ASN A 317 31.45 -8.36 -27.11
CA ASN A 317 30.79 -8.05 -25.84
C ASN A 317 31.12 -6.64 -25.33
N ASP A 318 32.30 -6.11 -25.64
CA ASP A 318 32.67 -4.73 -25.29
C ASP A 318 32.06 -3.73 -26.29
N VAL A 319 31.96 -4.11 -27.57
CA VAL A 319 31.17 -3.39 -28.59
C VAL A 319 29.70 -3.30 -28.17
N TYR A 320 29.10 -4.40 -27.68
CA TYR A 320 27.73 -4.42 -27.17
C TYR A 320 27.53 -3.48 -25.99
N LYS A 321 28.40 -3.55 -24.97
CA LYS A 321 28.35 -2.64 -23.80
C LYS A 321 28.48 -1.17 -24.22
N ALA A 322 29.40 -0.85 -25.13
CA ALA A 322 29.62 0.51 -25.60
C ALA A 322 28.41 1.05 -26.40
N LEU A 323 27.88 0.28 -27.36
CA LEU A 323 26.69 0.65 -28.12
C LEU A 323 25.46 0.79 -27.22
N ARG A 324 25.28 -0.12 -26.26
CA ARG A 324 24.18 -0.07 -25.30
C ARG A 324 24.29 1.17 -24.42
N SER A 325 25.46 1.43 -23.83
CA SER A 325 25.72 2.63 -23.02
C SER A 325 25.44 3.92 -23.80
N GLN A 326 25.80 3.99 -25.09
CA GLN A 326 25.41 5.14 -25.91
C GLN A 326 23.89 5.27 -26.05
N LYS A 327 23.18 4.19 -26.44
CA LYS A 327 21.72 4.20 -26.58
C LYS A 327 21.00 4.56 -25.27
N GLU A 328 21.47 4.04 -24.13
CA GLU A 328 20.97 4.36 -22.79
C GLU A 328 21.15 5.85 -22.47
N ASN A 329 22.31 6.43 -22.79
CA ASN A 329 22.57 7.86 -22.62
C ASN A 329 21.65 8.72 -23.49
N ASP A 330 21.49 8.37 -24.78
CA ASP A 330 20.64 9.10 -25.73
C ASP A 330 19.16 9.08 -25.26
N ILE A 331 18.63 7.90 -24.92
CA ILE A 331 17.26 7.73 -24.41
C ILE A 331 17.08 8.48 -23.09
N ARG A 332 18.01 8.36 -22.14
CA ARG A 332 17.96 9.05 -20.85
C ARG A 332 17.95 10.57 -21.01
N GLN A 333 18.74 11.13 -21.92
CA GLN A 333 18.75 12.57 -22.18
C GLN A 333 17.43 13.04 -22.79
N GLN A 334 16.88 12.32 -23.78
CA GLN A 334 15.59 12.65 -24.40
C GLN A 334 14.44 12.55 -23.39
N LEU A 335 14.40 11.46 -22.61
CA LEU A 335 13.43 11.23 -21.54
C LEU A 335 13.48 12.35 -20.50
N LEU A 336 14.66 12.66 -19.95
CA LEU A 336 14.80 13.73 -18.96
C LEU A 336 14.48 15.12 -19.53
N THR A 337 14.70 15.36 -20.83
CA THR A 337 14.30 16.62 -21.47
C THR A 337 12.79 16.74 -21.55
N ARG A 338 12.09 15.67 -21.99
CA ARG A 338 10.62 15.61 -22.01
C ARG A 338 10.02 15.75 -20.61
N LEU A 339 10.52 14.99 -19.63
CA LEU A 339 9.98 15.01 -18.27
C LEU A 339 10.24 16.35 -17.54
N LYS A 340 11.28 17.09 -17.91
CA LYS A 340 11.50 18.45 -17.37
C LYS A 340 10.45 19.45 -17.86
N ASP A 341 10.00 19.33 -19.10
CA ASP A 341 8.92 20.12 -19.67
C ASP A 341 7.56 19.70 -19.08
N GLU A 342 7.29 18.38 -19.06
CA GLU A 342 6.06 17.77 -18.54
C GLU A 342 5.82 18.06 -17.04
N TYR A 343 6.88 18.18 -16.23
CA TYR A 343 6.82 18.47 -14.79
C TYR A 343 7.23 19.91 -14.41
N ASP A 344 7.32 20.83 -15.37
CA ASP A 344 7.63 22.27 -15.14
C ASP A 344 8.88 22.50 -14.25
N VAL A 345 9.99 21.86 -14.62
CA VAL A 345 11.21 21.82 -13.79
C VAL A 345 12.02 23.11 -13.93
N VAL A 346 11.79 24.05 -12.99
CA VAL A 346 12.56 25.30 -12.87
C VAL A 346 13.86 25.08 -12.08
N ILE A 347 15.00 25.45 -12.67
CA ILE A 347 16.32 25.42 -12.01
C ILE A 347 16.81 26.85 -11.79
N HIS A 348 16.89 27.28 -10.53
CA HIS A 348 17.43 28.60 -10.15
C HIS A 348 18.97 28.61 -10.22
N GLN A 349 19.51 28.66 -11.45
CA GLN A 349 20.96 28.61 -11.70
C GLN A 349 21.75 29.71 -10.97
N SER A 350 21.14 30.88 -10.71
CA SER A 350 21.75 31.98 -9.95
C SER A 350 22.07 31.66 -8.49
N ALA A 351 21.62 30.52 -7.96
CA ALA A 351 22.01 30.02 -6.63
C ALA A 351 23.32 29.21 -6.66
N PHE A 352 23.91 28.98 -7.85
CA PHE A 352 25.13 28.21 -8.04
C PHE A 352 26.13 29.04 -8.85
N ASP A 353 27.30 29.34 -8.27
CA ASP A 353 28.40 30.08 -8.93
C ASP A 353 29.02 29.27 -10.07
N THR A 354 28.28 29.17 -11.18
CA THR A 354 28.62 28.34 -12.34
C THR A 354 29.18 29.25 -13.44
N PRO A 355 30.45 29.08 -13.85
CA PRO A 355 30.98 29.82 -15.00
C PRO A 355 30.14 29.56 -16.26
N PRO A 356 29.95 30.56 -17.14
CA PRO A 356 29.12 30.39 -18.32
C PRO A 356 29.65 29.27 -19.22
N PRO A 357 28.77 28.47 -19.87
CA PRO A 357 29.19 27.41 -20.78
C PRO A 357 30.11 27.96 -21.86
N GLN A 358 31.26 27.32 -22.08
CA GLN A 358 32.16 27.69 -23.16
C GLN A 358 31.44 27.45 -24.50
N ALA A 359 31.05 28.52 -25.17
CA ALA A 359 30.45 28.44 -26.49
C ALA A 359 31.48 27.86 -27.47
N GLU A 360 31.19 26.68 -28.02
CA GLU A 360 31.96 26.06 -29.11
C GLU A 360 31.93 26.97 -30.34
N THR A 361 32.89 27.89 -30.39
CA THR A 361 33.03 28.81 -31.52
C THR A 361 33.72 28.05 -32.64
N GLN A 362 32.93 27.33 -33.45
CA GLN A 362 33.37 26.71 -34.70
C GLN A 362 33.79 27.81 -35.69
N ALA A 363 35.02 28.31 -35.56
CA ALA A 363 35.62 29.26 -36.49
C ALA A 363 36.07 28.55 -37.78
N ARG A 364 35.11 28.16 -38.61
CA ARG A 364 35.37 27.65 -39.95
C ARG A 364 35.71 28.83 -40.87
N SER A 365 37.00 29.05 -41.07
CA SER A 365 37.63 29.61 -42.28
C SER A 365 36.91 30.71 -43.07
N THR A 366 37.51 31.91 -43.13
CA THR A 366 37.65 32.62 -44.41
C THR A 366 39.08 33.13 -44.57
N GLN A 367 39.82 32.43 -45.43
CA GLN A 367 41.11 32.85 -45.93
C GLN A 367 40.86 33.83 -47.09
N THR A 368 40.88 35.12 -46.80
CA THR A 368 40.92 36.23 -47.76
C THR A 368 41.53 37.42 -47.00
N GLY A 369 42.45 38.20 -47.54
CA GLY A 369 42.87 38.28 -48.92
C GLY A 369 43.41 39.69 -49.21
N ASN A 370 44.65 39.92 -48.76
CA ASN A 370 45.61 40.83 -49.38
C ASN A 370 45.49 42.37 -49.15
N ILE A 371 46.63 43.03 -49.38
CA ILE A 371 46.87 44.50 -49.51
C ILE A 371 46.84 45.28 -48.18
N LYS A 372 48.00 45.69 -47.66
CA LYS A 372 48.87 46.70 -48.29
C LYS A 372 50.35 46.55 -47.95
#